data_AF-A0AAZ1X9W3-F1
#
_entry.id   AF-A0AAZ1X9W3-F1
#
_cell.length_a   1.000
_cell.length_b   1.000
_cell.length_c   1.000
_cell.angle_alpha   90.00
_cell.angle_beta   90.00
_cell.angle_gamma   90.00
#
_symmetry.space_group_name_H-M   'P 1'
#
loop_
_entity.id
_entity.type
_entity.pdbx_description
1 polymer ?
#
loop_
_entity_poly.entity_id
_entity_poly.type
_entity_poly.pdbx_seq_one_letter_code
_entity_poly.pdbx_strand_id
1 'polypeptide(L)'
;MNMYLKVVIFAVSFLTTSGYPLHSDSREPTWSDGKTNQAHDKADLTKDLQKVYKSSIDSSALYNQEHDDNPVAEEMQRKLAMESERLRIRLRQELVELRERLSPSSAHLSSRLASMRERLTPLTQQLQGSLSSNSQDLCSQLSLYLQALDTAEAQEEASPSLYQEAFELMSQSLEHSSFKFANTISDFYTKASGVIEQLKQTSDQEEEPSASNVWLEMSSKLGQKVSSLKEEAQSRVDALKVQLSAVLQSAQPHTAEVRGSIEQFCQNASMQVQVLQARMERLFTGLEKELVVPRASSATSSSFTLQSGSLREDFSVKLSALIQEIMQSMQ
;
A
#
# COMPACT_ATOMS: atom_id res chain seq x y z
N MET A 1 -61.95 6.30 -21.27
CA MET A 1 -61.90 7.49 -20.40
C MET A 1 -60.92 7.16 -19.28
N ASN A 2 -59.63 7.39 -19.56
CA ASN A 2 -58.74 8.32 -18.84
C ASN A 2 -58.52 7.92 -17.37
N MET A 3 -57.40 7.28 -16.99
CA MET A 3 -56.00 7.74 -16.97
C MET A 3 -55.72 8.69 -15.79
N TYR A 4 -54.63 8.40 -15.06
CA TYR A 4 -53.94 9.21 -14.05
C TYR A 4 -54.44 9.15 -12.59
N LEU A 5 -53.96 8.15 -11.84
CA LEU A 5 -53.52 8.42 -10.46
C LEU A 5 -52.01 8.26 -10.40
N LYS A 6 -51.35 9.34 -10.82
CA LYS A 6 -49.93 9.62 -10.60
C LYS A 6 -49.71 9.76 -9.10
N VAL A 7 -49.04 8.81 -8.47
CA VAL A 7 -48.27 9.09 -7.25
C VAL A 7 -46.83 9.31 -7.70
N VAL A 8 -46.56 10.58 -8.01
CA VAL A 8 -45.24 11.15 -8.23
C VAL A 8 -44.49 11.07 -6.91
N ILE A 9 -43.51 10.19 -6.81
CA ILE A 9 -42.51 10.22 -5.75
C ILE A 9 -41.16 10.41 -6.44
N PHE A 10 -40.40 11.36 -5.89
CA PHE A 10 -39.01 11.70 -6.16
C PHE A 10 -38.71 12.65 -7.34
N ALA A 11 -38.73 13.94 -7.03
CA ALA A 11 -37.63 14.85 -7.36
C ALA A 11 -37.79 16.17 -6.60
N VAL A 12 -36.89 16.46 -5.64
CA VAL A 12 -36.18 17.74 -5.53
C VAL A 12 -34.86 17.46 -4.79
N SER A 13 -33.78 17.75 -5.51
CA SER A 13 -32.37 17.73 -5.12
C SER A 13 -32.05 18.67 -3.96
N PHE A 14 -31.06 18.34 -3.12
CA PHE A 14 -30.03 19.29 -2.65
C PHE A 14 -28.83 18.52 -2.07
N LEU A 15 -27.67 18.65 -2.72
CA LEU A 15 -26.38 18.54 -2.03
C LEU A 15 -26.28 19.73 -1.06
N THR A 16 -25.99 19.49 0.21
CA THR A 16 -25.21 20.41 1.05
C THR A 16 -24.54 19.67 2.18
N THR A 17 -23.21 19.81 2.20
CA THR A 17 -22.29 19.69 3.32
C THR A 17 -22.65 20.64 4.47
N SER A 18 -22.68 20.12 5.70
CA SER A 18 -22.42 20.82 6.97
C SER A 18 -22.27 19.74 8.04
N GLY A 19 -21.23 19.67 8.88
CA GLY A 19 -20.78 20.72 9.78
C GLY A 19 -21.33 20.42 11.18
N TYR A 20 -20.53 19.74 12.00
CA TYR A 20 -20.69 19.46 13.45
C TYR A 20 -20.95 20.76 14.27
N PRO A 21 -21.39 20.73 15.57
CA PRO A 21 -21.00 19.75 16.60
C PRO A 21 -22.02 19.37 17.69
N LEU A 22 -21.70 18.31 18.44
CA LEU A 22 -22.28 18.01 19.74
C LEU A 22 -21.36 18.48 20.87
N HIS A 23 -22.03 18.96 21.90
CA HIS A 23 -21.62 19.70 23.08
C HIS A 23 -21.43 18.75 24.26
N SER A 24 -20.36 18.91 25.04
CA SER A 24 -20.32 18.49 26.45
C SER A 24 -19.31 19.30 27.25
N ASP A 25 -19.82 20.09 28.20
CA ASP A 25 -19.12 20.69 29.36
C ASP A 25 -18.48 19.60 30.24
N SER A 26 -17.21 19.70 30.64
CA SER A 26 -16.57 20.61 31.61
C SER A 26 -16.65 20.13 33.07
N ARG A 27 -15.53 19.58 33.54
CA ARG A 27 -15.04 19.73 34.92
C ARG A 27 -13.51 19.74 34.88
N GLU A 28 -12.94 20.88 35.27
CA GLU A 28 -11.51 21.20 35.39
C GLU A 28 -10.76 20.26 36.37
N PRO A 29 -9.42 20.20 36.26
CA PRO A 29 -8.64 21.07 37.14
C PRO A 29 -7.58 21.91 36.41
N THR A 30 -7.59 23.18 36.80
CA THR A 30 -6.60 24.25 36.63
C THR A 30 -5.14 23.83 36.75
N TRP A 31 -4.34 24.12 35.72
CA TRP A 31 -2.96 24.59 35.85
C TRP A 31 -2.71 25.68 34.80
N SER A 32 -2.15 26.79 35.28
CA SER A 32 -1.97 28.04 34.55
C SER A 32 -0.68 28.08 33.73
N ASP A 33 -0.74 28.97 32.74
CA ASP A 33 0.33 29.83 32.19
C ASP A 33 1.10 29.36 30.94
N GLY A 34 0.70 29.95 29.81
CA GLY A 34 1.58 30.89 29.12
C GLY A 34 2.66 30.34 28.20
N LYS A 35 2.29 29.98 26.97
CA LYS A 35 2.66 30.75 25.76
C LYS A 35 2.27 30.03 24.48
N THR A 36 1.62 30.82 23.65
CA THR A 36 1.16 30.58 22.29
C THR A 36 2.25 30.05 21.35
N ASN A 37 1.99 28.89 20.77
CA ASN A 37 2.55 28.47 19.49
C ASN A 37 1.95 29.36 18.39
N GLN A 38 2.73 30.28 17.86
CA GLN A 38 2.39 30.98 16.63
C GLN A 38 3.27 30.42 15.52
N ALA A 39 2.68 29.59 14.66
CA ALA A 39 3.27 29.16 13.42
C ALA A 39 3.34 30.37 12.47
N HIS A 40 4.53 30.97 12.36
CA HIS A 40 4.79 31.98 11.34
C HIS A 40 5.18 31.31 10.01
N ASP A 41 4.63 31.88 8.93
CA ASP A 41 4.69 31.43 7.56
C ASP A 41 6.11 31.13 7.04
N LYS A 42 6.23 29.97 6.39
CA LYS A 42 7.46 29.46 5.73
C LYS A 42 7.98 30.34 4.56
N ALA A 43 7.32 31.45 4.25
CA ALA A 43 7.78 32.42 3.26
C ALA A 43 8.71 33.50 3.86
N ASP A 44 8.73 33.64 5.20
CA ASP A 44 9.53 34.69 5.84
C ASP A 44 10.97 34.27 6.11
N LEU A 45 11.31 32.98 6.18
CA LEU A 45 12.71 32.58 6.41
C LEU A 45 13.63 32.96 5.25
N THR A 46 13.15 32.89 4.00
CA THR A 46 13.95 33.29 2.84
C THR A 46 14.06 34.81 2.72
N LYS A 47 12.98 35.53 3.08
CA LYS A 47 12.98 37.00 3.10
C LYS A 47 13.81 37.55 4.26
N ASP A 48 13.73 36.96 5.45
CA ASP A 48 14.55 37.35 6.61
C ASP A 48 16.00 36.97 6.41
N LEU A 49 16.32 35.81 5.83
CA LEU A 49 17.72 35.49 5.52
C LEU A 49 18.29 36.46 4.48
N GLN A 50 17.50 36.84 3.46
CA GLN A 50 17.90 37.84 2.48
C GLN A 50 17.99 39.25 3.08
N LYS A 51 17.13 39.60 4.04
CA LYS A 51 17.10 40.90 4.72
C LYS A 51 18.21 41.02 5.75
N VAL A 52 18.54 39.94 6.47
CA VAL A 52 19.66 39.85 7.42
C VAL A 52 20.99 39.82 6.68
N TYR A 53 21.09 39.09 5.56
CA TYR A 53 22.28 39.12 4.69
C TYR A 53 22.47 40.50 4.04
N LYS A 54 21.38 41.14 3.61
CA LYS A 54 21.42 42.50 3.06
C LYS A 54 21.73 43.54 4.13
N SER A 55 21.18 43.43 5.33
CA SER A 55 21.45 44.38 6.41
C SER A 55 22.84 44.24 7.00
N SER A 56 23.45 43.04 6.99
CA SER A 56 24.84 42.85 7.44
C SER A 56 25.86 43.32 6.39
N ILE A 57 25.51 43.27 5.10
CA ILE A 57 26.31 43.87 4.01
C ILE A 57 26.13 45.40 3.96
N ASP A 58 24.92 45.91 4.15
CA ASP A 58 24.66 47.35 4.18
C ASP A 58 25.18 48.01 5.48
N SER A 59 25.24 47.29 6.62
CA SER A 59 25.85 47.81 7.86
C SER A 59 27.37 47.78 7.85
N SER A 60 27.99 46.88 7.08
CA SER A 60 29.44 46.90 6.83
C SER A 60 29.84 47.97 5.81
N ALA A 61 28.91 48.44 4.97
CA ALA A 61 29.15 49.57 4.07
C ALA A 61 29.23 50.93 4.80
N LEU A 62 28.69 51.06 6.02
CA LEU A 62 28.69 52.31 6.79
C LEU A 62 30.01 52.66 7.48
N TYR A 63 31.03 51.79 7.39
CA TYR A 63 32.41 52.09 7.83
C TYR A 63 33.40 52.21 6.67
N ASN A 64 32.93 52.22 5.42
CA ASN A 64 33.77 52.51 4.25
C ASN A 64 33.75 54.01 3.95
N GLN A 65 34.18 54.82 4.90
CA GLN A 65 34.53 56.21 4.64
C GLN A 65 35.85 56.54 5.33
N GLU A 66 36.92 55.99 4.77
CA GLU A 66 38.13 56.73 4.42
C GLU A 66 38.95 55.83 3.48
N HIS A 67 39.33 56.42 2.36
CA HIS A 67 40.05 55.76 1.27
C HIS A 67 41.49 55.56 1.73
N ASP A 68 41.77 54.41 2.33
CA ASP A 68 43.07 53.76 2.20
C ASP A 68 42.83 52.52 1.34
N ASP A 69 43.31 52.57 0.10
CA ASP A 69 43.55 51.37 -0.70
C ASP A 69 44.56 50.52 0.07
N ASN A 70 44.07 49.77 1.05
CA ASN A 70 44.87 48.85 1.81
C ASN A 70 44.95 47.56 0.99
N PRO A 71 46.06 47.30 0.27
CA PRO A 71 46.18 46.12 -0.60
C PRO A 71 46.01 44.81 0.17
N VAL A 72 46.18 44.86 1.50
CA VAL A 72 45.95 43.73 2.40
C VAL A 72 44.46 43.43 2.56
N ALA A 73 43.58 44.44 2.56
CA ALA A 73 42.14 44.26 2.70
C ALA A 73 41.50 43.67 1.42
N GLU A 74 41.90 44.16 0.23
CA GLU A 74 41.46 43.56 -1.04
C GLU A 74 41.97 42.13 -1.21
N GLU A 75 43.23 41.85 -0.88
CA GLU A 75 43.78 40.49 -0.95
C GLU A 75 43.08 39.56 0.06
N MET A 76 42.74 40.05 1.25
CA MET A 76 41.97 39.29 2.24
C MET A 76 40.55 39.00 1.74
N GLN A 77 39.87 39.98 1.13
CA GLN A 77 38.54 39.78 0.55
C GLN A 77 38.56 38.80 -0.63
N ARG A 78 39.60 38.85 -1.47
CA ARG A 78 39.81 37.91 -2.58
C ARG A 78 40.06 36.49 -2.08
N LYS A 79 40.89 36.33 -1.04
CA LYS A 79 41.13 35.03 -0.38
C LYS A 79 39.86 34.48 0.25
N LEU A 80 39.10 35.30 0.99
CA LEU A 80 37.83 34.91 1.58
C LEU A 80 36.81 34.48 0.52
N ALA A 81 36.72 35.20 -0.60
CA ALA A 81 35.85 34.81 -1.70
C ALA A 81 36.24 33.44 -2.28
N MET A 82 37.53 33.20 -2.54
CA MET A 82 38.01 31.91 -3.05
C MET A 82 37.80 30.75 -2.07
N GLU A 83 38.08 30.95 -0.78
CA GLU A 83 37.85 29.92 0.23
C GLU A 83 36.35 29.66 0.46
N SER A 84 35.50 30.70 0.37
CA SER A 84 34.05 30.54 0.47
C SER A 84 33.48 29.72 -0.69
N GLU A 85 33.97 29.91 -1.92
CA GLU A 85 33.54 29.12 -3.07
C GLU A 85 34.06 27.69 -3.00
N ARG A 86 35.31 27.50 -2.54
CA ARG A 86 35.88 26.17 -2.27
C ARG A 86 35.04 25.40 -1.25
N LEU A 87 34.67 26.05 -0.14
CA LEU A 87 33.81 25.47 0.89
C LEU A 87 32.44 25.10 0.32
N ARG A 88 31.85 25.98 -0.51
CA ARG A 88 30.56 25.76 -1.13
C ARG A 88 30.57 24.54 -2.07
N ILE A 89 31.63 24.37 -2.86
CA ILE A 89 31.80 23.23 -3.76
C ILE A 89 31.97 21.93 -2.95
N ARG A 90 32.85 21.92 -1.94
CA ARG A 90 33.07 20.75 -1.07
C ARG A 90 31.81 20.36 -0.30
N LEU A 91 31.07 21.33 0.24
CA LEU A 91 29.82 21.08 0.94
C LEU A 91 28.77 20.46 0.00
N ARG A 92 28.66 20.93 -1.24
CA ARG A 92 27.78 20.31 -2.23
C ARG A 92 28.20 18.88 -2.55
N GLN A 93 29.49 18.64 -2.68
CA GLN A 93 30.02 17.30 -2.96
C GLN A 93 29.74 16.33 -1.81
N GLU A 94 29.97 16.74 -0.56
CA GLU A 94 29.67 15.93 0.62
C GLU A 94 28.15 15.72 0.79
N LEU A 95 27.31 16.69 0.44
CA LEU A 95 25.86 16.51 0.43
C LEU A 95 25.38 15.55 -0.67
N VAL A 96 26.05 15.52 -1.82
CA VAL A 96 25.78 14.55 -2.90
C VAL A 96 26.24 13.15 -2.45
N GLU A 97 27.44 13.02 -1.89
CA GLU A 97 27.95 11.75 -1.38
C GLU A 97 27.10 11.22 -0.22
N LEU A 98 26.69 12.08 0.72
CA LEU A 98 25.77 11.72 1.80
C LEU A 98 24.41 11.32 1.23
N ARG A 99 23.90 12.00 0.20
CA ARG A 99 22.66 11.63 -0.49
C ARG A 99 22.78 10.29 -1.21
N GLU A 100 23.92 9.99 -1.83
CA GLU A 100 24.18 8.70 -2.48
C GLU A 100 24.31 7.58 -1.45
N ARG A 101 24.96 7.84 -0.31
CA ARG A 101 25.10 6.87 0.79
C ARG A 101 23.82 6.66 1.59
N LEU A 102 22.94 7.67 1.67
CA LEU A 102 21.63 7.58 2.33
C LEU A 102 20.51 7.17 1.37
N SER A 103 20.76 7.18 0.06
CA SER A 103 19.85 6.57 -0.90
C SER A 103 19.97 5.06 -0.74
N PRO A 104 18.88 4.32 -0.48
CA PRO A 104 18.94 2.87 -0.54
C PRO A 104 19.50 2.50 -1.92
N SER A 105 20.40 1.51 -1.99
CA SER A 105 20.89 1.00 -3.27
C SER A 105 19.71 0.42 -4.03
N SER A 106 19.07 1.28 -4.84
CA SER A 106 17.82 0.98 -5.53
C SER A 106 17.99 -0.22 -6.45
N ALA A 107 19.20 -0.45 -6.95
CA ALA A 107 19.59 -1.60 -7.75
C ALA A 107 19.53 -2.93 -6.97
N HIS A 108 19.99 -2.97 -5.71
CA HIS A 108 19.92 -4.18 -4.88
C HIS A 108 18.47 -4.47 -4.45
N LEU A 109 17.69 -3.44 -4.13
CA LEU A 109 16.28 -3.59 -3.78
C LEU A 109 15.45 -4.03 -5.01
N SER A 110 15.68 -3.44 -6.19
CA SER A 110 15.01 -3.85 -7.42
C SER A 110 15.34 -5.29 -7.81
N SER A 111 16.61 -5.71 -7.67
CA SER A 111 17.02 -7.09 -7.92
C SER A 111 16.33 -8.08 -6.96
N ARG A 112 16.17 -7.70 -5.69
CA ARG A 112 15.50 -8.53 -4.68
C ARG A 112 13.99 -8.63 -4.94
N LEU A 113 13.33 -7.54 -5.33
CA LEU A 113 11.93 -7.55 -5.73
C LEU A 113 11.71 -8.39 -7.00
N ALA A 114 12.63 -8.33 -7.97
CA ALA A 114 12.59 -9.19 -9.15
C ALA A 114 12.72 -10.68 -8.77
N SER A 115 13.67 -11.03 -7.88
CA SER A 115 13.84 -12.40 -7.36
C SER A 115 12.60 -12.90 -6.61
N MET A 116 11.97 -12.03 -5.80
CA MET A 116 10.70 -12.33 -5.17
C MET A 116 9.62 -12.65 -6.19
N ARG A 117 9.45 -11.80 -7.21
CA ARG A 117 8.45 -12.01 -8.25
C ARG A 117 8.69 -13.32 -8.99
N GLU A 118 9.94 -13.62 -9.35
CA GLU A 118 10.34 -14.88 -9.98
C GLU A 118 9.94 -16.09 -9.14
N ARG A 119 10.11 -16.02 -7.80
CA ARG A 119 9.76 -17.09 -6.86
C ARG A 119 8.27 -17.20 -6.55
N LEU A 120 7.53 -16.08 -6.56
CA LEU A 120 6.08 -16.05 -6.27
C LEU A 120 5.21 -16.34 -7.49
N THR A 121 5.72 -16.12 -8.71
CA THR A 121 5.04 -16.44 -9.97
C THR A 121 4.62 -17.91 -10.05
N PRO A 122 5.51 -18.90 -9.86
CA PRO A 122 5.11 -20.31 -9.94
C PRO A 122 4.11 -20.71 -8.85
N LEU A 123 4.21 -20.12 -7.65
CA LEU A 123 3.22 -20.34 -6.58
C LEU A 123 1.84 -19.79 -6.96
N THR A 124 1.80 -18.65 -7.64
CA THR A 124 0.56 -18.05 -8.15
C THR A 124 -0.05 -18.89 -9.25
N GLN A 125 0.77 -19.42 -10.17
CA GLN A 125 0.33 -20.34 -11.22
C GLN A 125 -0.20 -21.66 -10.64
N GLN A 126 0.49 -22.21 -9.63
CA GLN A 126 0.03 -23.39 -8.92
C GLN A 126 -1.32 -23.13 -8.24
N LEU A 127 -1.47 -22.01 -7.54
CA LEU A 127 -2.74 -21.62 -6.94
C LEU A 127 -3.85 -21.55 -8.00
N GLN A 128 -3.61 -20.83 -9.10
CA GLN A 128 -4.58 -20.72 -10.20
C GLN A 128 -4.98 -22.08 -10.76
N GLY A 129 -4.02 -22.97 -11.03
CA GLY A 129 -4.27 -24.31 -11.54
C GLY A 129 -5.08 -25.17 -10.56
N SER A 130 -4.71 -25.15 -9.28
CA SER A 130 -5.45 -25.89 -8.24
C SER A 130 -6.87 -25.37 -8.06
N LEU A 131 -7.07 -24.05 -8.04
CA LEU A 131 -8.41 -23.46 -7.94
C LEU A 131 -9.24 -23.75 -9.20
N SER A 132 -8.65 -23.68 -10.40
CA SER A 132 -9.32 -24.03 -11.66
C SER A 132 -9.80 -25.48 -11.66
N SER A 133 -8.92 -26.41 -11.28
CA SER A 133 -9.25 -27.83 -11.18
C SER A 133 -10.37 -28.07 -10.17
N ASN A 134 -10.25 -27.50 -8.97
CA ASN A 134 -11.29 -27.62 -7.93
C ASN A 134 -12.64 -27.03 -8.36
N SER A 135 -12.65 -25.90 -9.07
CA SER A 135 -13.88 -25.31 -9.63
C SER A 135 -14.49 -26.22 -10.69
N GLN A 136 -13.67 -26.77 -11.59
CA GLN A 136 -14.12 -27.66 -12.65
C GLN A 136 -14.71 -28.96 -12.07
N ASP A 137 -14.05 -29.56 -11.09
CA ASP A 137 -14.53 -30.74 -10.38
C ASP A 137 -15.90 -30.49 -9.74
N LEU A 138 -16.03 -29.40 -8.98
CA LEU A 138 -17.29 -29.02 -8.33
C LEU A 138 -18.40 -28.79 -9.37
N CYS A 139 -18.13 -27.99 -10.40
CA CYS A 139 -19.12 -27.69 -11.43
C CYS A 139 -19.56 -28.93 -12.21
N SER A 140 -18.65 -29.89 -12.43
CA SER A 140 -18.97 -31.18 -13.03
C SER A 140 -19.89 -32.01 -12.13
N GLN A 141 -19.60 -32.07 -10.82
CA GLN A 141 -20.45 -32.76 -9.84
C GLN A 141 -21.84 -32.15 -9.75
N LEU A 142 -21.94 -30.82 -9.64
CA LEU A 142 -23.22 -30.11 -9.61
C LEU A 142 -24.04 -30.37 -10.89
N SER A 143 -23.38 -30.39 -12.06
CA SER A 143 -24.04 -30.70 -13.33
C SER A 143 -24.59 -32.12 -13.38
N LEU A 144 -23.88 -33.10 -12.80
CA LEU A 144 -24.36 -34.48 -12.72
C LEU A 144 -25.62 -34.60 -11.85
N TYR A 145 -25.67 -33.89 -10.72
CA TYR A 145 -26.88 -33.87 -9.89
C TYR A 145 -28.07 -33.27 -10.63
N LEU A 146 -27.87 -32.18 -11.37
CA LEU A 146 -28.92 -31.59 -12.20
C LEU A 146 -29.40 -32.53 -13.31
N GLN A 147 -28.47 -33.21 -13.99
CA GLN A 147 -28.82 -34.16 -15.04
C GLN A 147 -29.62 -35.35 -14.50
N ALA A 148 -29.29 -35.83 -13.31
CA ALA A 148 -30.06 -36.87 -12.64
C ALA A 148 -31.50 -36.42 -12.34
N LEU A 149 -31.67 -35.18 -11.89
CA LEU A 149 -32.99 -34.59 -11.66
C LEU A 149 -33.79 -34.44 -12.97
N ASP A 150 -33.18 -33.93 -14.04
CA ASP A 150 -33.87 -33.82 -15.35
C ASP A 150 -34.34 -35.18 -15.86
N THR A 151 -33.53 -36.22 -15.66
CA THR A 151 -33.84 -37.57 -16.13
C THR A 151 -35.01 -38.15 -15.32
N ALA A 152 -35.02 -37.95 -14.00
CA ALA A 152 -36.12 -38.36 -13.14
C ALA A 152 -37.42 -37.60 -13.45
N GLU A 153 -37.33 -36.30 -13.78
CA GLU A 153 -38.47 -35.50 -14.24
C GLU A 153 -39.04 -36.01 -15.57
N ALA A 154 -38.18 -36.29 -16.54
CA ALA A 154 -38.58 -36.80 -17.85
C ALA A 154 -39.23 -38.20 -17.79
N GLN A 155 -38.88 -38.99 -16.77
CA GLN A 155 -39.40 -40.35 -16.55
C GLN A 155 -40.65 -40.37 -15.64
N GLU A 156 -41.15 -39.21 -15.19
CA GLU A 156 -42.25 -39.09 -14.19
C GLU A 156 -41.94 -39.82 -12.86
N GLU A 157 -40.67 -40.15 -12.58
CA GLU A 157 -40.19 -40.78 -11.35
C GLU A 157 -39.76 -39.75 -10.29
N ALA A 158 -39.80 -38.46 -10.63
CA ALA A 158 -39.47 -37.36 -9.74
C ALA A 158 -40.39 -37.35 -8.50
N SER A 159 -39.79 -37.63 -7.34
CA SER A 159 -40.45 -37.55 -6.04
C SER A 159 -39.86 -36.42 -5.20
N PRO A 160 -40.62 -35.81 -4.27
CA PRO A 160 -40.10 -34.77 -3.38
C PRO A 160 -38.84 -35.18 -2.61
N SER A 161 -38.70 -36.46 -2.25
CA SER A 161 -37.51 -37.00 -1.58
C SER A 161 -36.26 -37.02 -2.46
N LEU A 162 -36.40 -37.28 -3.77
CA LEU A 162 -35.28 -37.26 -4.71
C LEU A 162 -34.69 -35.85 -4.85
N TYR A 163 -35.53 -34.83 -4.92
CA TYR A 163 -35.07 -33.44 -4.89
C TYR A 163 -34.32 -33.15 -3.60
N GLN A 164 -34.91 -33.47 -2.45
CA GLN A 164 -34.31 -33.21 -1.16
C GLN A 164 -32.93 -33.87 -1.03
N GLU A 165 -32.78 -35.11 -1.48
CA GLU A 165 -31.50 -35.82 -1.51
C GLU A 165 -30.49 -35.14 -2.46
N ALA A 166 -30.90 -34.78 -3.68
CA ALA A 166 -30.02 -34.11 -4.62
C ALA A 166 -29.55 -32.74 -4.12
N PHE A 167 -30.43 -31.95 -3.50
CA PHE A 167 -30.07 -30.66 -2.92
C PHE A 167 -29.13 -30.79 -1.72
N GLU A 168 -29.34 -31.81 -0.88
CA GLU A 168 -28.42 -32.12 0.22
C GLU A 168 -27.03 -32.49 -0.31
N LEU A 169 -26.94 -33.34 -1.34
CA LEU A 169 -25.68 -33.71 -1.99
C LEU A 169 -24.97 -32.50 -2.64
N MET A 170 -25.74 -31.61 -3.29
CA MET A 170 -25.19 -30.36 -3.84
C MET A 170 -24.64 -29.46 -2.73
N SER A 171 -25.35 -29.31 -1.62
CA SER A 171 -24.93 -28.52 -0.46
C SER A 171 -23.64 -29.09 0.17
N GLN A 172 -23.57 -30.40 0.39
CA GLN A 172 -22.38 -31.07 0.91
C GLN A 172 -21.17 -30.93 -0.04
N SER A 173 -21.39 -31.04 -1.34
CA SER A 173 -20.34 -30.86 -2.36
C SER A 173 -19.79 -29.43 -2.35
N LEU A 174 -20.68 -28.44 -2.18
CA LEU A 174 -20.31 -27.03 -2.03
C LEU A 174 -19.47 -26.78 -0.77
N GLU A 175 -19.86 -27.36 0.38
CA GLU A 175 -19.11 -27.23 1.63
C GLU A 175 -17.72 -27.87 1.53
N HIS A 176 -17.65 -29.11 1.04
CA HIS A 176 -16.39 -29.82 0.85
C HIS A 176 -15.46 -29.06 -0.09
N SER A 177 -16.00 -28.54 -1.20
CA SER A 177 -15.25 -27.71 -2.14
C SER A 177 -14.78 -26.41 -1.47
N SER A 178 -15.64 -25.69 -0.74
CA SER A 178 -15.26 -24.47 -0.03
C SER A 178 -14.09 -24.70 0.93
N PHE A 179 -14.12 -25.81 1.68
CA PHE A 179 -13.03 -26.21 2.55
C PHE A 179 -11.74 -26.48 1.76
N LYS A 180 -11.81 -27.22 0.65
CA LYS A 180 -10.67 -27.48 -0.24
C LYS A 180 -10.09 -26.19 -0.83
N PHE A 181 -10.94 -25.25 -1.23
CA PHE A 181 -10.58 -23.91 -1.69
C PHE A 181 -9.82 -23.13 -0.61
N ALA A 182 -10.38 -23.05 0.61
CA ALA A 182 -9.77 -22.37 1.73
C ALA A 182 -8.39 -22.94 2.09
N ASN A 183 -8.23 -24.27 2.06
CA ASN A 183 -6.96 -24.93 2.31
C ASN A 183 -5.94 -24.63 1.22
N THR A 184 -6.34 -24.66 -0.06
CA THR A 184 -5.47 -24.33 -1.19
C THR A 184 -4.95 -22.88 -1.09
N ILE A 185 -5.84 -21.93 -0.77
CA ILE A 185 -5.47 -20.52 -0.56
C ILE A 185 -4.53 -20.36 0.64
N SER A 186 -4.76 -21.10 1.73
CA SER A 186 -3.93 -21.04 2.95
C SER A 186 -2.53 -21.64 2.74
N ASP A 187 -2.44 -22.73 1.97
CA ASP A 187 -1.17 -23.35 1.57
C ASP A 187 -0.34 -22.38 0.72
N PHE A 188 -0.98 -21.72 -0.26
CA PHE A 188 -0.32 -20.66 -1.03
C PHE A 188 0.22 -19.55 -0.13
N TYR A 189 -0.59 -19.04 0.80
CA TYR A 189 -0.15 -17.96 1.70
C TYR A 189 1.04 -18.38 2.56
N THR A 190 1.00 -19.60 3.11
CA THR A 190 2.11 -20.15 3.91
C THR A 190 3.40 -20.21 3.09
N LYS A 191 3.33 -20.76 1.86
CA LYS A 191 4.49 -20.87 0.96
C LYS A 191 5.02 -19.50 0.53
N ALA A 192 4.14 -18.60 0.14
CA ALA A 192 4.50 -17.26 -0.32
C ALA A 192 5.10 -16.41 0.82
N SER A 193 4.54 -16.50 2.03
CA SER A 193 5.11 -15.85 3.22
C SER A 193 6.49 -16.41 3.56
N GLY A 194 6.70 -17.72 3.40
CA GLY A 194 8.02 -18.35 3.55
C GLY A 194 9.06 -17.79 2.57
N VAL A 195 8.69 -17.55 1.30
CA VAL A 195 9.56 -16.90 0.32
C VAL A 195 9.91 -15.47 0.73
N ILE A 196 8.93 -14.69 1.18
CA ILE A 196 9.15 -13.30 1.62
C ILE A 196 10.05 -13.26 2.85
N GLU A 197 9.86 -14.17 3.82
CA GLU A 197 10.68 -14.24 5.02
C GLU A 197 12.13 -14.65 4.70
N GLN A 198 12.36 -15.56 3.75
CA GLN A 198 13.71 -15.89 3.29
C GLN A 198 14.43 -14.67 2.71
N LEU A 199 13.73 -13.88 1.88
CA LEU A 199 14.29 -12.66 1.29
C LEU A 199 14.56 -11.58 2.35
N LYS A 200 13.70 -11.49 3.36
CA LYS A 200 13.92 -10.62 4.51
C LYS A 200 15.19 -11.00 5.28
N GLN A 201 15.38 -12.27 5.60
CA GLN A 201 16.58 -12.75 6.29
C GLN A 201 17.86 -12.47 5.51
N THR A 202 17.85 -12.64 4.19
CA THR A 202 19.01 -12.25 3.35
C THR A 202 19.27 -10.74 3.36
N SER A 203 18.24 -9.93 3.59
CA SER A 203 18.36 -8.47 3.61
C SER A 203 18.84 -7.94 4.96
N ASP A 204 18.43 -8.56 6.06
CA ASP A 204 18.86 -8.19 7.41
C ASP A 204 20.35 -8.53 7.65
N GLN A 205 20.91 -9.52 6.93
CA GLN A 205 22.34 -9.86 6.95
C GLN A 205 23.23 -8.82 6.25
N GLU A 206 22.68 -8.02 5.34
CA GLU A 206 23.40 -7.00 4.55
C GLU A 206 23.31 -5.59 5.18
N GLU A 207 22.83 -5.46 6.43
CA GLU A 207 22.64 -4.18 7.15
C GLU A 207 21.82 -3.13 6.37
N GLU A 208 20.79 -3.55 5.64
CA GLU A 208 19.87 -2.66 4.89
C GLU A 208 18.55 -2.45 5.65
N PRO A 209 18.45 -1.47 6.58
CA PRO A 209 17.25 -1.25 7.41
C PRO A 209 16.01 -0.86 6.59
N SER A 210 16.21 -0.32 5.38
CA SER A 210 15.13 0.03 4.46
C SER A 210 14.42 -1.21 3.89
N ALA A 211 15.12 -2.33 3.74
CA ALA A 211 14.59 -3.56 3.15
C ALA A 211 13.65 -4.32 4.10
N SER A 212 13.89 -4.28 5.41
CA SER A 212 13.06 -4.98 6.40
C SER A 212 11.61 -4.50 6.40
N ASN A 213 11.40 -3.18 6.28
CA ASN A 213 10.07 -2.58 6.19
C ASN A 213 9.32 -2.97 4.91
N VAL A 214 10.05 -3.13 3.79
CA VAL A 214 9.47 -3.56 2.50
C VAL A 214 8.85 -4.96 2.60
N TRP A 215 9.58 -5.89 3.21
CA TRP A 215 9.11 -7.28 3.33
C TRP A 215 7.93 -7.40 4.29
N LEU A 216 7.87 -6.57 5.33
CA LEU A 216 6.71 -6.47 6.22
C LEU A 216 5.49 -5.93 5.49
N GLU A 217 5.63 -4.85 4.72
CA GLU A 217 4.53 -4.29 3.94
C GLU A 217 4.04 -5.28 2.87
N MET A 218 4.95 -5.96 2.17
CA MET A 218 4.60 -7.00 1.21
C MET A 218 3.82 -8.15 1.87
N SER A 219 4.32 -8.68 2.99
CA SER A 219 3.64 -9.75 3.73
C SER A 219 2.23 -9.33 4.16
N SER A 220 2.08 -8.09 4.63
CA SER A 220 0.79 -7.52 5.02
C SER A 220 -0.18 -7.41 3.83
N LYS A 221 0.25 -6.81 2.70
CA LYS A 221 -0.62 -6.66 1.52
C LYS A 221 -0.98 -8.01 0.89
N LEU A 222 -0.04 -8.95 0.87
CA LEU A 222 -0.30 -10.32 0.42
C LEU A 222 -1.34 -10.99 1.32
N GLY A 223 -1.17 -10.92 2.64
CA GLY A 223 -2.13 -11.44 3.61
C GLY A 223 -3.52 -10.86 3.41
N GLN A 224 -3.64 -9.55 3.24
CA GLN A 224 -4.93 -8.90 2.94
C GLN A 224 -5.58 -9.41 1.65
N LYS A 225 -4.81 -9.60 0.57
CA LYS A 225 -5.33 -10.10 -0.71
C LYS A 225 -5.78 -11.56 -0.63
N VAL A 226 -5.03 -12.39 0.10
CA VAL A 226 -5.38 -13.79 0.34
C VAL A 226 -6.64 -13.89 1.21
N SER A 227 -6.73 -13.14 2.31
CA SER A 227 -7.93 -13.12 3.16
C SER A 227 -9.16 -12.67 2.38
N SER A 228 -9.03 -11.59 1.60
CA SER A 228 -10.10 -11.11 0.72
C SER A 228 -10.52 -12.16 -0.31
N LEU A 229 -9.59 -12.91 -0.89
CA LEU A 229 -9.90 -13.99 -1.83
C LEU A 229 -10.66 -15.14 -1.15
N LYS A 230 -10.26 -15.51 0.07
CA LYS A 230 -10.91 -16.55 0.86
C LYS A 230 -12.34 -16.15 1.24
N GLU A 231 -12.54 -14.92 1.70
CA GLU A 231 -13.85 -14.37 2.04
C GLU A 231 -14.75 -14.26 0.82
N GLU A 232 -14.22 -13.81 -0.32
CA GLU A 232 -14.96 -13.73 -1.58
C GLU A 232 -15.43 -15.12 -2.04
N ALA A 233 -14.57 -16.14 -1.96
CA ALA A 233 -14.93 -17.51 -2.30
C ALA A 233 -16.01 -18.07 -1.36
N GLN A 234 -15.84 -17.90 -0.05
CA GLN A 234 -16.79 -18.37 0.96
C GLN A 234 -18.16 -17.70 0.79
N SER A 235 -18.20 -16.38 0.63
CA SER A 235 -19.43 -15.61 0.45
C SER A 235 -20.23 -16.08 -0.78
N ARG A 236 -19.56 -16.44 -1.88
CA ARG A 236 -20.21 -16.93 -3.09
C ARG A 236 -20.81 -18.32 -2.90
N VAL A 237 -20.11 -19.20 -2.18
CA VAL A 237 -20.64 -20.52 -1.82
C VAL A 237 -21.86 -20.39 -0.92
N ASP A 238 -21.78 -19.54 0.10
CA ASP A 238 -22.90 -19.30 1.01
C ASP A 238 -24.12 -18.71 0.28
N ALA A 239 -23.89 -17.78 -0.66
CA ALA A 239 -24.96 -17.23 -1.50
C ALA A 239 -25.66 -18.32 -2.33
N LEU A 240 -24.91 -19.23 -2.96
CA LEU A 240 -25.50 -20.35 -3.71
C LEU A 240 -26.25 -21.30 -2.79
N LYS A 241 -25.72 -21.63 -1.61
CA LYS A 241 -26.41 -22.48 -0.63
C LYS A 241 -27.74 -21.88 -0.18
N VAL A 242 -27.78 -20.56 0.03
CA VAL A 242 -29.02 -19.84 0.37
C VAL A 242 -30.03 -19.94 -0.78
N GLN A 243 -29.58 -19.79 -2.04
CA GLN A 243 -30.45 -19.97 -3.21
C GLN A 243 -31.01 -21.40 -3.30
N LEU A 244 -30.16 -22.43 -3.13
CA LEU A 244 -30.61 -23.82 -3.12
C LEU A 244 -31.64 -24.09 -2.00
N SER A 245 -31.41 -23.53 -0.82
CA SER A 245 -32.32 -23.66 0.32
C SER A 245 -33.66 -22.96 0.09
N ALA A 246 -33.66 -21.80 -0.59
CA ALA A 246 -34.87 -21.07 -0.93
C ALA A 246 -35.74 -21.86 -1.93
N VAL A 247 -35.12 -22.49 -2.93
CA VAL A 247 -35.86 -23.33 -3.89
C VAL A 247 -36.47 -24.55 -3.22
N LEU A 248 -35.77 -25.19 -2.29
CA LEU A 248 -36.29 -26.30 -1.49
C LEU A 248 -37.56 -25.95 -0.68
N GLN A 249 -37.69 -24.71 -0.23
CA GLN A 249 -38.82 -24.24 0.57
C GLN A 249 -40.02 -23.78 -0.29
N SER A 250 -39.83 -23.66 -1.60
CA SER A 250 -40.89 -23.27 -2.53
C SER A 250 -41.90 -24.41 -2.74
N ALA A 251 -43.16 -24.06 -3.06
CA ALA A 251 -44.25 -25.02 -3.21
C ALA A 251 -44.07 -26.00 -4.38
N GLN A 252 -43.14 -25.72 -5.31
CA GLN A 252 -42.82 -26.58 -6.44
C GLN A 252 -41.32 -26.42 -6.75
N PRO A 253 -40.52 -27.51 -6.73
CA PRO A 253 -39.08 -27.41 -6.99
C PRO A 253 -38.83 -26.91 -8.42
N HIS A 254 -38.18 -25.76 -8.55
CA HIS A 254 -37.87 -25.15 -9.85
C HIS A 254 -36.45 -25.53 -10.28
N THR A 255 -36.29 -26.70 -10.89
CA THR A 255 -34.98 -27.19 -11.42
C THR A 255 -34.33 -26.23 -12.42
N ALA A 256 -35.13 -25.53 -13.22
CA ALA A 256 -34.64 -24.50 -14.14
C ALA A 256 -33.97 -23.32 -13.41
N GLU A 257 -34.50 -22.88 -12.27
CA GLU A 257 -33.93 -21.78 -11.47
C GLU A 257 -32.61 -22.21 -10.81
N VAL A 258 -32.57 -23.45 -10.30
CA VAL A 258 -31.40 -24.06 -9.69
C VAL A 258 -30.27 -24.22 -10.71
N ARG A 259 -30.61 -24.70 -11.91
CA ARG A 259 -29.68 -24.78 -13.03
C ARG A 259 -29.08 -23.42 -13.36
N GLY A 260 -29.92 -22.40 -13.52
CA GLY A 260 -29.45 -21.04 -13.79
C GLY A 260 -28.50 -20.51 -12.71
N SER A 261 -28.83 -20.77 -11.44
CA SER A 261 -28.00 -20.37 -10.28
C SER A 261 -26.64 -21.09 -10.28
N ILE A 262 -26.61 -22.39 -10.57
CA ILE A 262 -25.39 -23.20 -10.66
C ILE A 262 -24.53 -22.78 -11.86
N GLU A 263 -25.14 -22.56 -13.03
CA GLU A 263 -24.44 -22.08 -14.22
C GLU A 263 -23.79 -20.72 -13.98
N GLN A 264 -24.53 -19.79 -13.36
CA GLN A 264 -24.00 -18.47 -13.00
C GLN A 264 -22.85 -18.57 -11.98
N PHE A 265 -22.99 -19.44 -10.97
CA PHE A 265 -21.93 -19.71 -10.01
C PHE A 265 -20.67 -20.23 -10.71
N CYS A 266 -20.80 -21.20 -11.60
CA CYS A 266 -19.69 -21.81 -12.32
C CYS A 266 -18.98 -20.83 -13.28
N GLN A 267 -19.74 -20.02 -14.01
CA GLN A 267 -19.19 -18.96 -14.87
C GLN A 267 -18.40 -17.92 -14.04
N ASN A 268 -18.97 -17.48 -12.92
CA ASN A 268 -18.31 -16.53 -12.02
C ASN A 268 -17.03 -17.11 -11.40
N ALA A 269 -17.07 -18.37 -10.95
CA ALA A 269 -15.91 -19.04 -10.38
C ALA A 269 -14.77 -19.15 -11.39
N SER A 270 -15.07 -19.54 -12.63
CA SER A 270 -14.09 -19.60 -13.72
C SER A 270 -13.46 -18.23 -14.00
N MET A 271 -14.27 -17.17 -14.08
CA MET A 271 -13.78 -15.82 -14.32
C MET A 271 -12.86 -15.32 -13.20
N GLN A 272 -13.22 -15.58 -11.93
CA GLN A 272 -12.40 -15.19 -10.78
C GLN A 272 -11.04 -15.88 -10.77
N VAL A 273 -10.99 -17.17 -11.14
CA VAL A 273 -9.73 -17.91 -11.27
C VAL A 273 -8.88 -17.36 -12.42
N GLN A 274 -9.47 -17.00 -13.55
CA GLN A 274 -8.73 -16.44 -14.70
C GLN A 274 -8.05 -15.10 -14.38
N VAL A 275 -8.70 -14.23 -13.60
CA VAL A 275 -8.12 -12.92 -13.25
C VAL A 275 -7.14 -12.97 -12.08
N LEU A 276 -6.99 -14.12 -11.41
CA LEU A 276 -6.17 -14.27 -10.21
C LEU A 276 -4.70 -13.93 -10.47
N GLN A 277 -4.14 -14.40 -11.57
CA GLN A 277 -2.75 -14.11 -11.94
C GLN A 277 -2.55 -12.60 -12.11
N ALA A 278 -3.42 -11.93 -12.87
CA ALA A 278 -3.35 -10.48 -13.04
C ALA A 278 -3.53 -9.70 -11.72
N ARG A 279 -4.37 -10.20 -10.80
CA ARG A 279 -4.58 -9.61 -9.46
C ARG A 279 -3.31 -9.70 -8.61
N MET A 280 -2.58 -10.82 -8.67
CA MET A 280 -1.31 -11.01 -7.97
C MET A 280 -0.17 -10.22 -8.62
N GLU A 281 -0.07 -10.20 -9.95
CA GLU A 281 0.91 -9.38 -10.66
C GLU A 281 0.75 -7.88 -10.35
N ARG A 282 -0.48 -7.40 -10.22
CA ARG A 282 -0.76 -6.02 -9.80
C ARG A 282 -0.29 -5.73 -8.37
N LEU A 283 -0.40 -6.71 -7.47
CA LEU A 283 0.13 -6.58 -6.10
C LEU A 283 1.65 -6.44 -6.14
N PHE A 284 2.35 -7.32 -6.86
CA PHE A 284 3.81 -7.33 -6.92
C PHE A 284 4.35 -6.05 -7.59
N THR A 285 3.81 -5.68 -8.76
CA THR A 285 4.24 -4.47 -9.49
C THR A 285 3.84 -3.17 -8.79
N GLY A 286 2.73 -3.15 -8.03
CA GLY A 286 2.33 -1.99 -7.25
C GLY A 286 3.34 -1.63 -6.17
N LEU A 287 3.82 -2.64 -5.44
CA LEU A 287 4.85 -2.49 -4.43
C LEU A 287 6.19 -2.08 -5.03
N GLU A 288 6.60 -2.67 -6.15
CA GLU A 288 7.81 -2.25 -6.89
C GLU A 288 7.79 -0.74 -7.21
N LYS A 289 6.64 -0.22 -7.66
CA LYS A 289 6.49 1.21 -8.01
C LYS A 289 6.48 2.13 -6.79
N GLU A 290 5.85 1.72 -5.70
CA GLU A 290 5.83 2.49 -4.44
C GLU A 290 7.23 2.65 -3.83
N LEU A 291 8.14 1.73 -4.14
CA LEU A 291 9.48 1.65 -3.55
C LEU A 291 10.60 2.20 -4.44
N VAL A 292 10.46 2.09 -5.77
CA VAL A 292 11.49 2.56 -6.73
C VAL A 292 11.32 4.04 -7.08
N VAL A 293 10.13 4.63 -6.89
CA VAL A 293 9.94 6.07 -7.12
C VAL A 293 10.40 6.85 -5.89
N PRO A 294 11.32 7.83 -6.02
CA PRO A 294 11.68 8.70 -4.91
C PRO A 294 10.41 9.39 -4.42
N ARG A 295 10.05 9.16 -3.15
CA ARG A 295 8.93 9.83 -2.48
C ARG A 295 9.21 11.34 -2.41
N ALA A 296 8.93 12.07 -3.48
CA ALA A 296 9.00 13.53 -3.51
C ALA A 296 7.84 14.19 -2.73
N SER A 297 6.94 13.39 -2.15
CA SER A 297 5.72 13.88 -1.52
C SER A 297 5.29 12.97 -0.39
N SER A 298 5.97 13.08 0.76
CA SER A 298 5.35 13.11 2.10
C SER A 298 6.46 13.35 3.11
N ALA A 299 6.76 14.62 3.37
CA ALA A 299 7.39 14.98 4.63
C ALA A 299 6.31 14.90 5.72
N THR A 300 5.94 13.69 6.11
CA THR A 300 5.31 13.46 7.42
C THR A 300 6.44 13.19 8.39
N SER A 301 6.53 14.06 9.39
CA SER A 301 7.49 13.99 10.49
C SER A 301 7.33 12.69 11.27
N SER A 302 8.01 11.65 10.81
CA SER A 302 8.31 10.48 11.63
C SER A 302 9.67 10.74 12.24
N SER A 303 9.73 10.84 13.56
CA SER A 303 10.99 10.91 14.31
C SER A 303 11.82 9.66 14.01
N PHE A 304 12.74 9.77 13.04
CA PHE A 304 13.73 8.74 12.75
C PHE A 304 14.81 8.79 13.83
N THR A 305 14.63 8.03 14.90
CA THR A 305 15.73 7.60 15.76
C THR A 305 16.35 6.35 15.14
N LEU A 306 17.15 6.54 14.09
CA LEU A 306 18.01 5.51 13.51
C LEU A 306 19.40 6.09 13.41
N GLN A 307 20.27 5.61 14.29
CA GLN A 307 21.75 5.58 14.22
C GLN A 307 22.42 6.69 13.38
N SER A 308 21.97 7.94 13.57
CA SER A 308 22.51 9.12 12.90
C SER A 308 23.73 9.67 13.63
N GLY A 309 24.23 8.97 14.66
CA GLY A 309 25.42 9.37 15.42
C GLY A 309 26.65 9.38 14.51
N SER A 310 27.07 8.20 14.03
CA SER A 310 28.33 8.04 13.29
C SER A 310 28.42 8.90 12.02
N LEU A 311 27.39 8.95 11.18
CA LEU A 311 27.44 9.75 9.94
C LEU A 311 27.38 11.26 10.19
N ARG A 312 26.63 11.69 11.22
CA ARG A 312 26.57 13.11 11.64
C ARG A 312 27.86 13.53 12.32
N GLU A 313 28.46 12.64 13.09
CA GLU A 313 29.76 12.82 13.75
C GLU A 313 30.86 12.90 12.70
N ASP A 314 30.91 12.01 11.71
CA ASP A 314 31.90 12.04 10.63
C ASP A 314 31.78 13.31 9.78
N PHE A 315 30.57 13.72 9.43
CA PHE A 315 30.35 14.98 8.72
C PHE A 315 30.70 16.19 9.57
N SER A 316 30.31 16.20 10.86
CA SER A 316 30.63 17.29 11.78
C SER A 316 32.14 17.40 12.04
N VAL A 317 32.84 16.28 12.15
CA VAL A 317 34.29 16.21 12.34
C VAL A 317 35.01 16.68 11.08
N LYS A 318 34.62 16.20 9.89
CA LYS A 318 35.18 16.66 8.61
C LYS A 318 34.90 18.14 8.36
N LEU A 319 33.69 18.62 8.63
CA LEU A 319 33.33 20.02 8.48
C LEU A 319 34.10 20.91 9.47
N SER A 320 34.28 20.47 10.71
CA SER A 320 35.06 21.20 11.72
C SER A 320 36.54 21.25 11.34
N ALA A 321 37.11 20.14 10.86
CA ALA A 321 38.47 20.09 10.36
C ALA A 321 38.68 21.01 9.16
N LEU A 322 37.71 21.06 8.24
CA LEU A 322 37.74 21.95 7.07
C LEU A 322 37.68 23.43 7.47
N ILE A 323 36.84 23.79 8.45
CA ILE A 323 36.77 25.16 8.97
C ILE A 323 38.09 25.54 9.64
N GLN A 324 38.72 24.62 10.38
CA GLN A 324 40.05 24.84 10.97
C GLN A 324 41.17 25.00 9.93
N GLU A 325 41.16 24.20 8.87
CA GLU A 325 42.12 24.31 7.77
C GLU A 325 42.02 25.69 7.07
N ILE A 326 40.79 26.17 6.87
CA ILE A 326 40.54 27.51 6.30
C ILE A 326 41.04 28.61 7.24
N MET A 327 40.74 28.50 8.54
CA MET A 327 41.22 29.46 9.54
C MET A 327 42.76 29.53 9.61
N GLN A 328 43.45 28.41 9.42
CA GLN A 328 44.91 28.35 9.39
C GLN A 328 45.49 28.91 8.08
N SER A 329 44.79 28.77 6.95
CA SER A 329 45.22 29.34 5.65
C SER A 329 45.09 30.88 5.56
N MET A 330 44.40 31.49 6.53
CA MET A 330 44.14 32.92 6.64
C MET A 330 45.15 33.67 7.52
N GLN A 331 46.08 32.97 8.19
CA GLN A 331 47.20 33.53 8.96
C GLN A 331 48.43 33.75 8.08
#